data_AF-A0A060SRI0-F1
#
_entry.id   AF-A0A060SRI0-F1
#
_cell.length_a   1.000
_cell.length_b   1.000
_cell.length_c   1.000
_cell.angle_alpha   90.00
_cell.angle_beta   90.00
_cell.angle_gamma   90.00
#
_symmetry.space_group_name_H-M   'P 1'
#
loop_
_entity.id
_entity.type
_entity.pdbx_description
1 polymer ?
#
loop_
_entity_poly.entity_id
_entity_poly.type
_entity_poly.pdbx_seq_one_letter_code
_entity_poly.pdbx_strand_id
1 'polypeptide(L)'
;MVTTHNIPAAVHGVDGRVISLLDVRTSALHDSGNPIRDQIVAGMVNLGEKWPAAVLFDECGLQIYDKKVTQSPGYYPYLAETRILQNHVEDIARAIFDRRASAPASAGEDIVELGSGPMKKTALLLSAFSRRIPKVGDSPASSYFALDLDKRELIRTLGELGDSAIGHALHGKIALTGLWGTYDDGLRFITMGGLEASTETSESSRAHELTFDEHAIAVPQSKHPPQQMAADRPSRRPLHMLFVGNSISNFTTRQEASAFLKSLPLRPRSDDTLLLGMDQNDDVGQIELAYDHPAGDSREFLMNALVNAGRILGDERLFSQDDWEYGAHFNTSLPSRASGRFEYHFKSKRDQTIVDPVTGSSYSFQPYDEILSHVSYKFSPDDAQSLFADANLRPLDRWTDQASKYTVWLLERPAI
;
A
#
# COMPACT_ATOMS: atom_id res chain seq x y z
N MET A 1 -8.02 -7.68 -25.04
CA MET A 1 -9.13 -6.71 -25.14
C MET A 1 -9.61 -6.49 -23.72
N VAL A 2 -9.22 -5.38 -23.08
CA VAL A 2 -9.71 -5.04 -21.74
C VAL A 2 -11.15 -4.57 -21.92
N THR A 3 -12.09 -5.23 -21.26
CA THR A 3 -13.47 -4.75 -21.14
C THR A 3 -13.44 -3.44 -20.36
N THR A 4 -13.51 -2.33 -21.09
CA THR A 4 -13.49 -0.94 -20.60
C THR A 4 -14.82 -0.57 -19.96
N HIS A 5 -15.23 -1.20 -18.86
CA HIS A 5 -16.41 -0.80 -18.08
C HIS A 5 -16.06 -0.72 -16.59
N ASN A 6 -15.01 0.04 -16.23
CA ASN A 6 -14.81 0.50 -14.85
C ASN A 6 -15.22 1.97 -14.79
N ILE A 7 -16.53 2.21 -14.68
CA ILE A 7 -17.04 3.54 -14.36
C ILE A 7 -16.68 3.79 -12.88
N PRO A 8 -16.04 4.91 -12.54
CA PRO A 8 -15.74 5.24 -11.16
C PRO A 8 -17.02 5.22 -10.33
N ALA A 9 -17.03 4.47 -9.22
CA ALA A 9 -18.11 4.60 -8.26
C ALA A 9 -17.93 5.93 -7.54
N ALA A 10 -18.87 6.86 -7.74
CA ALA A 10 -18.93 8.09 -6.97
C ALA A 10 -19.38 7.75 -5.55
N VAL A 11 -18.50 7.96 -4.57
CA VAL A 11 -18.89 7.90 -3.15
C VAL A 11 -18.93 9.33 -2.64
N HIS A 12 -20.09 9.74 -2.13
CA HIS A 12 -20.26 11.07 -1.57
C HIS A 12 -19.69 11.12 -0.15
N GLY A 13 -18.71 12.00 0.07
CA GLY A 13 -18.31 12.42 1.42
C GLY A 13 -19.44 13.16 2.14
N VAL A 14 -19.27 13.44 3.43
CA VAL A 14 -20.32 14.04 4.28
C VAL A 14 -20.76 15.43 3.78
N ASP A 15 -19.86 16.13 3.08
CA ASP A 15 -20.11 17.43 2.42
C ASP A 15 -20.64 17.34 0.98
N GLY A 16 -20.96 16.14 0.47
CA GLY A 16 -21.39 15.94 -0.92
C GLY A 16 -20.25 15.91 -1.95
N ARG A 17 -18.99 15.91 -1.50
CA ARG A 17 -17.81 15.77 -2.39
C ARG A 17 -17.74 14.37 -2.98
N VAL A 18 -17.55 14.29 -4.29
CA VAL A 18 -17.40 13.01 -4.99
C VAL A 18 -15.97 12.50 -4.79
N ILE A 19 -15.82 11.45 -4.00
CA ILE A 19 -14.61 10.63 -3.95
C ILE A 19 -14.74 9.60 -5.05
N SER A 20 -13.76 9.60 -5.95
CA SER A 20 -13.68 8.62 -7.02
C SER A 20 -13.10 7.33 -6.47
N LEU A 21 -13.77 6.20 -6.70
CA LEU A 21 -13.25 4.88 -6.36
C LEU A 21 -13.20 3.99 -7.61
N LEU A 22 -12.03 3.43 -7.88
CA LEU A 22 -11.77 2.52 -8.98
C LEU A 22 -11.47 1.13 -8.44
N ASP A 23 -12.23 0.12 -8.89
CA ASP A 23 -11.88 -1.28 -8.67
C ASP A 23 -10.82 -1.69 -9.70
N VAL A 24 -9.56 -1.81 -9.27
CA VAL A 24 -8.44 -2.13 -10.16
C VAL A 24 -8.10 -3.62 -10.18
N ARG A 25 -8.84 -4.43 -9.40
CA ARG A 25 -8.61 -5.87 -9.30
C ARG A 25 -8.85 -6.56 -10.63
N THR A 26 -8.04 -7.56 -10.93
CA THR A 26 -8.28 -8.44 -12.09
C THR A 26 -9.46 -9.39 -11.84
N SER A 27 -10.44 -9.40 -12.75
CA SER A 27 -11.53 -10.41 -12.75
C SER A 27 -11.04 -11.84 -13.04
N ALA A 28 -9.78 -12.01 -13.46
CA ALA A 28 -9.16 -13.30 -13.75
C ALA A 28 -9.01 -14.20 -12.51
N LEU A 29 -9.15 -13.63 -11.30
CA LEU A 29 -9.18 -14.38 -10.04
C LEU A 29 -10.48 -15.15 -9.77
N HIS A 30 -11.48 -15.08 -10.66
CA HIS A 30 -12.61 -15.99 -10.58
C HIS A 30 -12.28 -17.41 -11.12
N ASP A 31 -11.25 -17.55 -11.95
CA ASP A 31 -10.83 -18.85 -12.54
C ASP A 31 -9.47 -19.37 -12.05
N SER A 32 -8.60 -18.52 -11.49
CA SER A 32 -7.37 -18.93 -10.79
C SER A 32 -7.52 -18.62 -9.31
N GLY A 33 -7.30 -19.62 -8.44
CA GLY A 33 -7.54 -19.58 -6.99
C GLY A 33 -7.04 -18.32 -6.25
N ASN A 34 -7.53 -18.14 -5.02
CA ASN A 34 -7.19 -16.98 -4.20
C ASN A 34 -5.73 -17.07 -3.70
N PRO A 35 -4.78 -16.23 -4.16
CA PRO A 35 -3.36 -16.37 -3.81
C PRO A 35 -3.09 -16.17 -2.32
N ILE A 36 -3.92 -15.39 -1.62
CA ILE A 36 -3.82 -15.20 -0.17
C ILE A 36 -4.19 -16.50 0.54
N ARG A 37 -5.25 -17.16 0.08
CA ARG A 37 -5.68 -18.46 0.61
C ARG A 37 -4.61 -19.52 0.42
N ASP A 38 -4.01 -19.57 -0.78
CA ASP A 38 -2.98 -20.56 -1.10
C ASP A 38 -1.77 -20.39 -0.17
N GLN A 39 -1.38 -19.15 0.13
CA GLN A 39 -0.29 -18.85 1.09
C GLN A 39 -0.64 -19.23 2.54
N ILE A 40 -1.89 -19.01 2.98
CA ILE A 40 -2.34 -19.45 4.31
C ILE A 40 -2.24 -20.98 4.43
N VAL A 41 -2.73 -21.71 3.41
CA VAL A 41 -2.65 -23.17 3.37
C VAL A 41 -1.19 -23.64 3.35
N ALA A 42 -0.35 -23.03 2.53
CA ALA A 42 1.06 -23.38 2.44
C ALA A 42 1.77 -23.22 3.80
N GLY A 43 1.48 -22.13 4.55
CA GLY A 43 1.98 -21.93 5.91
C GLY A 43 1.41 -22.90 6.97
N MET A 44 0.23 -23.49 6.75
CA MET A 44 -0.27 -24.57 7.61
C MET A 44 0.36 -25.93 7.28
N VAL A 45 0.84 -26.14 6.04
CA VAL A 45 1.56 -27.35 5.62
C VAL A 45 3.03 -27.29 6.02
N ASN A 46 3.64 -26.14 5.79
CA ASN A 46 5.04 -25.86 6.08
C ASN A 46 5.10 -24.70 7.07
N LEU A 47 5.22 -25.01 8.35
CA LEU A 47 5.17 -24.04 9.45
C LEU A 47 6.23 -22.92 9.38
N GLY A 48 7.31 -23.12 8.62
CA GLY A 48 8.31 -22.11 8.33
C GLY A 48 7.94 -21.12 7.22
N GLU A 49 6.88 -21.39 6.46
CA GLU A 49 6.37 -20.48 5.44
C GLU A 49 5.48 -19.41 6.06
N LYS A 50 5.82 -18.15 5.77
CA LYS A 50 5.15 -16.99 6.33
C LYS A 50 3.74 -16.86 5.74
N TRP A 51 2.75 -16.65 6.59
CA TRP A 51 1.43 -16.20 6.17
C TRP A 51 1.47 -14.84 5.45
N PRO A 52 0.49 -14.55 4.56
CA PRO A 52 0.44 -13.28 3.85
C PRO A 52 0.13 -12.14 4.83
N ALA A 53 0.88 -11.04 4.76
CA ALA A 53 0.64 -9.86 5.61
C ALA A 53 -0.80 -9.32 5.51
N ALA A 54 -1.48 -9.55 4.38
CA ALA A 54 -2.88 -9.21 4.16
C ALA A 54 -3.85 -9.77 5.22
N VAL A 55 -3.51 -10.86 5.93
CA VAL A 55 -4.39 -11.36 7.01
C VAL A 55 -4.53 -10.37 8.17
N LEU A 56 -3.57 -9.45 8.38
CA LEU A 56 -3.67 -8.42 9.42
C LEU A 56 -4.55 -7.25 9.04
N PHE A 57 -4.76 -7.02 7.76
CA PHE A 57 -5.24 -5.73 7.26
C PHE A 57 -6.63 -5.85 6.62
N ASP A 58 -7.52 -6.63 7.24
CA ASP A 58 -8.96 -6.47 7.01
C ASP A 58 -9.46 -5.16 7.66
N GLU A 59 -10.72 -4.81 7.40
CA GLU A 59 -11.41 -3.68 8.02
C GLU A 59 -11.14 -3.57 9.53
N CYS A 60 -11.30 -4.67 10.29
CA CYS A 60 -11.10 -4.69 11.73
C CYS A 60 -9.63 -4.43 12.10
N GLY A 61 -8.71 -5.15 11.48
CA GLY A 61 -7.29 -5.03 11.75
C GLY A 61 -6.73 -3.65 11.42
N LEU A 62 -7.16 -3.04 10.31
CA LEU A 62 -6.80 -1.66 9.96
C LEU A 62 -7.29 -0.65 11.01
N GLN A 63 -8.50 -0.81 11.53
CA GLN A 63 -9.02 0.05 12.59
C GLN A 63 -8.28 -0.13 13.92
N ILE A 64 -7.92 -1.37 14.28
CA ILE A 64 -7.10 -1.64 15.47
C ILE A 64 -5.71 -1.02 15.30
N TYR A 65 -5.08 -1.22 14.13
CA TYR A 65 -3.78 -0.62 13.81
C TYR A 65 -3.83 0.90 13.97
N ASP A 66 -4.82 1.56 13.36
CA ASP A 66 -4.98 3.01 13.43
C ASP A 66 -5.22 3.53 14.86
N LYS A 67 -6.13 2.90 15.61
CA LYS A 67 -6.59 3.42 16.91
C LYS A 67 -5.68 3.04 18.07
N LYS A 68 -4.95 1.92 17.97
CA LYS A 68 -4.16 1.36 19.07
C LYS A 68 -2.68 1.30 18.72
N VAL A 69 -2.30 0.60 17.66
CA VAL A 69 -0.87 0.35 17.34
C VAL A 69 -0.16 1.66 17.02
N THR A 70 -0.69 2.50 16.12
CA THR A 70 -0.05 3.78 15.77
C THR A 70 -0.04 4.81 16.90
N GLN A 71 -0.91 4.63 17.90
CA GLN A 71 -1.00 5.50 19.08
C GLN A 71 -0.14 4.99 20.25
N SER A 72 0.41 3.77 20.16
CA SER A 72 1.23 3.20 21.21
C SER A 72 2.56 3.96 21.32
N PRO A 73 2.95 4.43 22.53
CA PRO A 73 4.21 5.11 22.72
C PRO A 73 5.43 4.19 22.51
N GLY A 74 5.23 2.87 22.61
CA GLY A 74 6.27 1.87 22.34
C GLY A 74 6.58 1.73 20.86
N TYR A 75 5.58 1.91 19.98
CA TYR A 75 5.72 1.68 18.55
C TYR A 75 6.41 2.85 17.82
N TYR A 76 7.73 2.97 18.01
CA TYR A 76 8.52 4.05 17.43
C TYR A 76 8.45 4.16 15.90
N PRO A 77 8.30 3.11 15.06
CA PRO A 77 8.39 3.29 13.61
C PRO A 77 7.38 4.31 13.06
N TYR A 78 6.14 4.25 13.53
CA TYR A 78 5.10 5.20 13.14
C TYR A 78 5.41 6.63 13.63
N LEU A 79 5.83 6.76 14.89
CA LEU A 79 6.14 8.04 15.51
C LEU A 79 7.37 8.71 14.86
N ALA A 80 8.42 7.93 14.61
CA ALA A 80 9.66 8.40 14.01
C ALA A 80 9.43 8.90 12.57
N GLU A 81 8.72 8.14 11.75
CA GLU A 81 8.37 8.60 10.40
C GLU A 81 7.48 9.85 10.44
N THR A 82 6.50 9.88 11.35
CA THR A 82 5.64 11.07 11.53
C THR A 82 6.47 12.31 11.92
N ARG A 83 7.44 12.18 12.83
CA ARG A 83 8.35 13.28 13.20
C ARG A 83 9.19 13.75 12.01
N ILE A 84 9.73 12.82 11.23
CA ILE A 84 10.48 13.16 10.00
C ILE A 84 9.59 13.98 9.07
N LEU A 85 8.37 13.52 8.81
CA LEU A 85 7.43 14.23 7.94
C LEU A 85 7.10 15.61 8.52
N GLN A 86 6.73 15.73 9.79
CA GLN A 86 6.43 17.02 10.41
C GLN A 86 7.59 18.02 10.31
N ASN A 87 8.83 17.56 10.47
CA ASN A 87 10.01 18.42 10.47
C ASN A 87 10.51 18.75 9.05
N HIS A 88 10.27 17.88 8.08
CA HIS A 88 10.92 17.95 6.75
C HIS A 88 9.96 17.94 5.57
N VAL A 89 8.64 17.99 5.76
CA VAL A 89 7.67 17.91 4.65
C VAL A 89 7.90 18.98 3.58
N GLU A 90 8.31 20.19 3.96
CA GLU A 90 8.62 21.27 3.01
C GLU A 90 9.87 20.98 2.18
N ASP A 91 10.88 20.35 2.77
CA ASP A 91 12.10 19.95 2.08
C ASP A 91 11.85 18.75 1.18
N ILE A 92 11.03 17.79 1.62
CA ILE A 92 10.57 16.66 0.82
C ILE A 92 9.79 17.17 -0.40
N ALA A 93 8.82 18.07 -0.21
CA ALA A 93 8.04 18.65 -1.30
C ALA A 93 8.94 19.42 -2.28
N ARG A 94 9.92 20.19 -1.76
CA ARG A 94 10.92 20.87 -2.58
C ARG A 94 11.73 19.88 -3.41
N ALA A 95 12.23 18.82 -2.78
CA ALA A 95 13.02 17.79 -3.42
C ALA A 95 12.22 17.02 -4.48
N ILE A 96 10.89 16.87 -4.33
CA ILE A 96 10.04 16.22 -5.33
C ILE A 96 9.74 17.18 -6.50
N PHE A 97 9.22 18.38 -6.23
CA PHE A 97 8.62 19.22 -7.29
C PHE A 97 9.55 20.27 -7.90
N ASP A 98 10.56 20.75 -7.16
CA ASP A 98 11.44 21.82 -7.66
C ASP A 98 12.58 21.26 -8.55
N ARG A 99 12.69 19.93 -8.67
CA ARG A 99 13.69 19.24 -9.49
C ARG A 99 13.33 19.07 -10.96
N ARG A 100 12.18 19.63 -11.37
CA ARG A 100 11.58 19.44 -12.69
C ARG A 100 12.57 19.75 -13.81
N ALA A 101 13.01 18.72 -14.52
CA ALA A 101 13.96 18.85 -15.62
C ALA A 101 13.29 18.63 -16.98
N SER A 102 12.22 17.83 -17.03
CA SER A 102 11.70 17.29 -18.30
C SER A 102 10.24 17.66 -18.58
N ALA A 103 9.37 17.68 -17.56
CA ALA A 103 7.97 18.04 -17.74
C ALA A 103 7.75 19.57 -17.63
N PRO A 104 6.88 20.19 -18.46
CA PRO A 104 6.51 21.59 -18.27
C PRO A 104 5.76 21.75 -16.94
N ALA A 105 5.91 22.91 -16.30
CA ALA A 105 5.25 23.23 -15.02
C ALA A 105 3.72 23.09 -15.05
N SER A 106 3.11 23.09 -16.23
CA SER A 106 1.67 22.95 -16.47
C SER A 106 1.18 21.50 -16.63
N ALA A 107 2.06 20.50 -16.64
CA ALA A 107 1.67 19.11 -16.92
C ALA A 107 0.81 18.48 -15.81
N GLY A 108 0.84 19.04 -14.59
CA GLY A 108 0.28 18.39 -13.41
C GLY A 108 1.12 17.21 -12.92
N GLU A 109 0.70 16.55 -11.85
CA GLU A 109 1.42 15.47 -11.18
C GLU A 109 0.48 14.29 -10.87
N ASP A 110 0.96 13.07 -10.98
CA ASP A 110 0.28 11.88 -10.48
C ASP A 110 1.00 11.37 -9.24
N ILE A 111 0.32 11.37 -8.09
CA ILE A 111 0.84 10.89 -6.81
C ILE A 111 0.13 9.58 -6.48
N VAL A 112 0.86 8.50 -6.27
CA VAL A 112 0.28 7.18 -5.96
C VAL A 112 0.85 6.69 -4.64
N GLU A 113 -0.01 6.43 -3.65
CA GLU A 113 0.40 5.80 -2.40
C GLU A 113 0.08 4.31 -2.39
N LEU A 114 1.10 3.50 -2.08
CA LEU A 114 1.00 2.05 -1.96
C LEU A 114 0.72 1.67 -0.50
N GLY A 115 -0.46 1.12 -0.22
CA GLY A 115 -0.85 0.74 1.15
C GLY A 115 -1.14 1.97 1.98
N SER A 116 -2.15 2.72 1.55
CA SER A 116 -2.45 4.06 2.06
C SER A 116 -2.90 4.12 3.52
N GLY A 117 -3.52 3.05 4.03
CA GLY A 117 -3.95 2.93 5.41
C GLY A 117 -4.74 4.16 5.90
N PRO A 118 -4.46 4.65 7.13
CA PRO A 118 -5.20 5.78 7.72
C PRO A 118 -4.91 7.15 7.09
N MET A 119 -3.95 7.28 6.18
CA MET A 119 -3.56 8.54 5.50
C MET A 119 -3.17 9.73 6.40
N LYS A 120 -3.03 9.56 7.72
CA LYS A 120 -2.65 10.64 8.65
C LYS A 120 -1.28 11.25 8.31
N LYS A 121 -0.30 10.40 7.97
CA LYS A 121 1.03 10.80 7.51
C LYS A 121 0.97 11.40 6.10
N THR A 122 0.17 10.82 5.23
CA THR A 122 -0.08 11.29 3.87
C THR A 122 -0.66 12.69 3.86
N ALA A 123 -1.55 13.00 4.80
CA ALA A 123 -2.13 14.33 4.94
C ALA A 123 -1.05 15.40 5.14
N LEU A 124 0.02 15.10 5.90
CA LEU A 124 1.18 16.00 6.04
C LEU A 124 1.83 16.26 4.68
N LEU A 125 2.15 15.19 3.93
CA LEU A 125 2.74 15.27 2.59
C LEU A 125 1.85 16.08 1.64
N LEU A 126 0.57 15.72 1.51
CA LEU A 126 -0.38 16.39 0.64
C LEU A 126 -0.56 17.87 1.00
N SER A 127 -0.49 18.23 2.28
CA SER A 127 -0.50 19.62 2.71
C SER A 127 0.64 20.41 2.07
N ALA A 128 1.88 19.91 2.12
CA ALA A 128 3.02 20.56 1.48
C ALA A 128 2.94 20.51 -0.05
N PHE A 129 2.49 19.39 -0.62
CA PHE A 129 2.36 19.23 -2.06
C PHE A 129 1.35 20.24 -2.63
N SER A 130 0.24 20.49 -1.93
CA SER A 130 -0.78 21.49 -2.32
C SER A 130 -0.27 22.94 -2.39
N ARG A 131 0.85 23.24 -1.72
CA ARG A 131 1.51 24.56 -1.75
C ARG A 131 2.44 24.72 -2.94
N ARG A 132 2.90 23.61 -3.53
CA ARG A 132 3.80 23.62 -4.70
C ARG A 132 3.08 23.31 -6.00
N ILE A 133 2.02 22.53 -5.95
CA ILE A 133 1.18 22.24 -7.11
C ILE A 133 0.24 23.44 -7.34
N PRO A 134 0.42 24.20 -8.44
CA PRO A 134 -0.43 25.34 -8.73
C PRO A 134 -1.83 24.89 -9.10
N LYS A 135 -2.83 25.75 -8.82
CA LYS A 135 -4.16 25.59 -9.39
C LYS A 135 -4.11 26.01 -10.86
N VAL A 136 -4.42 25.09 -11.78
CA VAL A 136 -4.44 25.35 -13.22
C VAL A 136 -5.88 25.20 -13.71
N GLY A 137 -6.56 26.33 -13.96
CA GLY A 137 -7.96 26.32 -14.38
C GLY A 137 -8.94 25.88 -13.29
N ASP A 138 -10.11 25.38 -13.72
CA ASP A 138 -11.21 24.98 -12.83
C ASP A 138 -11.18 23.49 -12.45
N SER A 139 -10.40 22.68 -13.18
CA SER A 139 -10.20 21.25 -12.93
C SER A 139 -8.82 20.99 -12.33
N PRO A 140 -8.68 20.02 -11.41
CA PRO A 140 -7.39 19.68 -10.85
C PRO A 140 -6.47 19.10 -11.92
N ALA A 141 -5.31 19.73 -12.13
CA ALA A 141 -4.29 19.23 -13.05
C ALA A 141 -3.50 18.04 -12.46
N SER A 142 -3.54 17.85 -11.14
CA SER A 142 -2.85 16.77 -10.45
C SER A 142 -3.82 15.82 -9.76
N SER A 143 -3.40 14.58 -9.53
CA SER A 143 -4.20 13.55 -8.87
C SER A 143 -3.40 12.83 -7.79
N TYR A 144 -4.07 12.49 -6.71
CA TYR A 144 -3.59 11.58 -5.68
C TYR A 144 -4.44 10.30 -5.70
N PHE A 145 -3.76 9.17 -5.78
CA PHE A 145 -4.33 7.84 -5.83
C PHE A 145 -3.91 7.05 -4.60
N ALA A 146 -4.88 6.66 -3.78
CA ALA A 146 -4.69 5.80 -2.63
C ALA A 146 -4.96 4.34 -3.03
N LEU A 147 -3.93 3.48 -3.04
CA LEU A 147 -4.08 2.05 -3.32
C LEU A 147 -4.16 1.26 -2.03
N ASP A 148 -5.23 0.49 -1.86
CA ASP A 148 -5.40 -0.37 -0.69
C ASP A 148 -6.30 -1.60 -0.94
N LEU A 149 -6.18 -2.59 -0.05
CA LEU A 149 -6.86 -3.89 -0.13
C LEU A 149 -8.32 -3.81 0.30
N ASP A 150 -8.61 -3.01 1.33
CA ASP A 150 -9.94 -2.94 1.94
C ASP A 150 -10.73 -1.74 1.40
N LYS A 151 -11.82 -2.05 0.69
CA LYS A 151 -12.69 -1.03 0.08
C LYS A 151 -13.32 -0.10 1.09
N ARG A 152 -13.77 -0.62 2.23
CA ARG A 152 -14.53 0.16 3.22
C ARG A 152 -13.62 1.13 3.94
N GLU A 153 -12.45 0.66 4.35
CA GLU A 153 -11.45 1.51 4.97
C GLU A 153 -10.90 2.55 3.98
N LEU A 154 -10.66 2.18 2.71
CA LEU A 154 -10.25 3.13 1.68
C LEU A 154 -11.30 4.26 1.47
N ILE A 155 -12.59 3.91 1.44
CA ILE A 155 -13.68 4.92 1.38
C ILE A 155 -13.66 5.80 2.63
N ARG A 156 -13.55 5.19 3.82
CA ARG A 156 -13.59 5.90 5.11
C ARG A 156 -12.45 6.90 5.23
N THR A 157 -11.21 6.47 4.97
CA THR A 157 -10.01 7.30 5.16
C THR A 157 -9.89 8.39 4.09
N LEU A 158 -10.30 8.13 2.84
CA LEU A 158 -10.44 9.17 1.82
C LEU A 158 -11.53 10.18 2.18
N GLY A 159 -12.65 9.72 2.75
CA GLY A 159 -13.71 10.56 3.30
C GLY A 159 -13.19 11.53 4.34
N GLU A 160 -12.53 10.99 5.36
CA GLU A 160 -11.92 11.77 6.44
C GLU A 160 -10.85 12.75 5.93
N LEU A 161 -10.00 12.32 4.99
CA LEU A 161 -9.02 13.21 4.36
C LEU A 161 -9.71 14.33 3.57
N GLY A 162 -10.73 14.00 2.79
CA GLY A 162 -11.52 14.95 2.01
C GLY A 162 -12.21 16.00 2.88
N ASP A 163 -12.82 15.58 3.98
CA ASP A 163 -13.55 16.46 4.91
C ASP A 163 -12.61 17.24 5.86
N SER A 164 -11.32 16.90 5.88
CA SER A 164 -10.32 17.63 6.68
C SER A 164 -9.94 19.00 6.10
N ALA A 165 -9.31 19.85 6.93
CA ALA A 165 -8.72 21.12 6.50
C ALA A 165 -7.72 20.95 5.33
N ILE A 166 -7.05 19.80 5.26
CA ILE A 166 -6.11 19.48 4.17
C ILE A 166 -6.90 19.15 2.90
N GLY A 167 -7.97 18.36 2.99
CA GLY A 167 -8.87 18.11 1.86
C GLY A 167 -9.44 19.40 1.26
N HIS A 168 -9.78 20.39 2.08
CA HIS A 168 -10.15 21.72 1.61
C HIS A 168 -9.02 22.44 0.87
N ALA A 169 -7.78 22.34 1.35
CA ALA A 169 -6.61 22.94 0.69
C ALA A 169 -6.25 22.27 -0.65
N LEU A 170 -6.62 20.99 -0.82
CA LEU A 170 -6.44 20.22 -2.05
C LEU A 170 -7.51 20.52 -3.10
N HIS A 171 -8.66 21.06 -2.70
CA HIS A 171 -9.80 21.29 -3.58
C HIS A 171 -9.44 22.13 -4.81
N GLY A 172 -9.74 21.58 -6.00
CA GLY A 172 -9.43 22.19 -7.29
C GLY A 172 -7.96 22.17 -7.69
N LYS A 173 -7.07 21.58 -6.86
CA LYS A 173 -5.64 21.41 -7.16
C LYS A 173 -5.29 19.95 -7.38
N ILE A 174 -5.70 19.08 -6.46
CA ILE A 174 -5.38 17.66 -6.45
C ILE A 174 -6.68 16.85 -6.31
N ALA A 175 -6.99 16.03 -7.31
CA ALA A 175 -8.11 15.09 -7.23
C ALA A 175 -7.77 13.92 -6.29
N LEU A 176 -8.72 13.49 -5.45
CA LEU A 176 -8.55 12.32 -4.58
C LEU A 176 -9.26 11.12 -5.19
N THR A 177 -8.53 10.03 -5.41
CA THR A 177 -9.07 8.79 -5.98
C THR A 177 -8.59 7.58 -5.19
N GLY A 178 -9.50 6.66 -4.88
CA GLY A 178 -9.15 5.34 -4.33
C GLY A 178 -8.97 4.32 -5.43
N LEU A 179 -7.92 3.51 -5.33
CA LEU A 179 -7.68 2.31 -6.12
C LEU A 179 -7.88 1.10 -5.21
N TRP A 180 -8.95 0.34 -5.41
CA TRP A 180 -9.20 -0.88 -4.65
C TRP A 180 -8.52 -2.06 -5.33
N GLY A 181 -7.51 -2.63 -4.68
CA GLY A 181 -6.79 -3.82 -5.19
C GLY A 181 -5.46 -4.08 -4.49
N THR A 182 -4.78 -5.13 -4.93
CA THR A 182 -3.42 -5.46 -4.45
C THR A 182 -2.38 -4.50 -5.04
N TYR A 183 -1.14 -4.57 -4.55
CA TYR A 183 -0.05 -3.86 -5.20
C TYR A 183 0.09 -4.25 -6.68
N ASP A 184 0.04 -5.55 -6.99
CA ASP A 184 0.14 -6.02 -8.37
C ASP A 184 -0.99 -5.49 -9.27
N ASP A 185 -2.22 -5.46 -8.76
CA ASP A 185 -3.37 -4.87 -9.46
C ASP A 185 -3.14 -3.39 -9.78
N GLY A 186 -2.68 -2.61 -8.79
CA GLY A 186 -2.38 -1.20 -8.93
C GLY A 186 -1.23 -0.93 -9.91
N LEU A 187 -0.11 -1.63 -9.77
CA LEU A 187 1.04 -1.47 -10.68
C LEU A 187 0.68 -1.83 -12.12
N ARG A 188 -0.12 -2.89 -12.31
CA ARG A 188 -0.66 -3.26 -13.63
C ARG A 188 -1.56 -2.17 -14.20
N PHE A 189 -2.48 -1.64 -13.39
CA PHE A 189 -3.38 -0.55 -13.79
C PHE A 189 -2.59 0.69 -14.25
N ILE A 190 -1.56 1.10 -13.50
CA ILE A 190 -0.69 2.23 -13.85
C ILE A 190 0.07 1.95 -15.15
N THR A 191 0.68 0.77 -15.27
CA THR A 191 1.46 0.38 -16.45
C THR A 191 0.61 0.38 -17.73
N MET A 192 -0.66 -0.02 -17.62
CA MET A 192 -1.63 -0.02 -18.72
C MET A 192 -2.16 1.39 -19.09
N GLY A 193 -1.76 2.45 -18.37
CA GLY A 193 -2.21 3.82 -18.59
C GLY A 193 -3.55 4.15 -17.92
N GLY A 194 -3.86 3.48 -16.83
CA GLY A 194 -5.10 3.69 -16.09
C GLY A 194 -5.21 5.06 -15.42
N LEU A 195 -4.07 5.67 -15.04
CA LEU A 195 -4.05 6.99 -14.40
C LEU A 195 -4.58 8.06 -15.36
N GLU A 196 -4.07 8.10 -16.59
CA GLU A 196 -4.49 9.11 -17.59
C GLU A 196 -5.98 8.96 -17.93
N ALA A 197 -6.43 7.73 -18.20
CA ALA A 197 -7.82 7.45 -18.56
C ALA A 197 -8.82 7.84 -17.45
N SER A 198 -8.41 7.71 -16.18
CA SER A 198 -9.24 8.11 -15.03
C SER A 198 -9.39 9.63 -14.90
N THR A 199 -8.39 10.39 -15.36
CA THR A 199 -8.44 11.86 -15.34
C THR A 199 -9.30 12.43 -16.48
N GLU A 200 -9.27 11.81 -17.67
CA GLU A 200 -10.06 12.25 -18.83
C GLU A 200 -11.57 11.94 -18.69
N THR A 201 -11.92 10.83 -18.03
CA THR A 201 -13.33 10.45 -17.78
C THR A 201 -14.02 11.35 -16.75
N SER A 202 -13.27 11.95 -15.82
CA SER A 202 -13.77 12.98 -14.89
C SER A 202 -14.17 14.29 -15.59
N GLU A 203 -13.50 14.63 -16.70
CA GLU A 203 -13.83 15.82 -17.49
C GLU A 203 -15.05 15.61 -18.40
N SER A 204 -15.22 14.42 -19.00
CA SER A 204 -16.35 14.15 -19.90
C SER A 204 -17.66 13.81 -19.17
N SER A 205 -17.60 13.22 -17.98
CA SER A 205 -18.78 12.89 -17.16
C SER A 205 -19.51 14.12 -16.60
N ARG A 206 -18.86 15.29 -16.56
CA ARG A 206 -19.51 16.58 -16.22
C ARG A 206 -20.42 17.13 -17.34
N ALA A 207 -20.36 16.59 -18.56
CA ALA A 207 -21.15 17.08 -19.69
C ALA A 207 -22.54 16.42 -19.82
N HIS A 208 -22.86 15.39 -19.04
CA HIS A 208 -24.14 14.69 -19.12
C HIS A 208 -24.69 14.34 -17.72
N GLU A 209 -25.30 15.33 -17.04
CA GLU A 209 -26.45 15.03 -16.18
C GLU A 209 -27.62 14.65 -17.10
N LEU A 210 -27.76 13.36 -17.41
CA LEU A 210 -28.97 12.83 -18.02
C LEU A 210 -29.49 11.68 -17.17
N THR A 211 -30.73 11.89 -16.72
CA THR A 211 -31.61 10.96 -16.02
C THR A 211 -31.59 9.56 -16.64
N PHE A 212 -31.39 8.54 -15.82
CA PHE A 212 -31.51 7.14 -16.22
C PHE A 212 -32.98 6.79 -16.47
N ASP A 213 -33.29 6.32 -17.68
CA ASP A 213 -34.48 5.53 -17.97
C ASP A 213 -34.00 4.15 -18.47
N GLU A 214 -34.28 3.11 -17.71
CA GLU A 214 -33.95 1.73 -18.06
C GLU A 214 -34.94 1.25 -19.12
N HIS A 215 -34.54 1.22 -20.39
CA HIS A 215 -34.82 0.14 -21.35
C HIS A 215 -34.29 0.50 -22.76
N ALA A 216 -33.73 -0.52 -23.44
CA ALA A 216 -33.40 -0.61 -24.88
C ALA A 216 -32.14 0.15 -25.38
N ILE A 217 -31.32 -0.28 -26.38
CA ILE A 217 -31.24 -1.42 -27.32
C ILE A 217 -29.86 -1.35 -28.05
N ALA A 218 -29.30 -2.53 -28.37
CA ALA A 218 -28.39 -2.93 -29.48
C ALA A 218 -27.03 -2.24 -29.79
N VAL A 219 -26.08 -3.13 -30.14
CA VAL A 219 -24.71 -2.91 -30.63
C VAL A 219 -24.66 -2.88 -32.16
N PRO A 220 -23.94 -1.95 -32.80
CA PRO A 220 -23.39 -2.16 -34.14
C PRO A 220 -21.91 -2.57 -34.05
N GLN A 221 -21.60 -3.76 -34.58
CA GLN A 221 -20.22 -4.23 -34.76
C GLN A 221 -19.52 -3.43 -35.88
N SER A 222 -18.36 -2.85 -35.58
CA SER A 222 -17.41 -2.38 -36.60
C SER A 222 -16.14 -3.21 -36.56
N LYS A 223 -15.81 -3.81 -37.70
CA LYS A 223 -14.69 -4.72 -37.94
C LYS A 223 -13.49 -3.93 -38.45
N HIS A 224 -12.54 -3.54 -37.60
CA HIS A 224 -11.17 -3.25 -38.04
C HIS A 224 -10.15 -3.60 -36.93
N PRO A 225 -9.01 -4.24 -37.26
CA PRO A 225 -7.99 -4.63 -36.29
C PRO A 225 -7.14 -3.40 -35.87
N PRO A 226 -6.63 -3.34 -34.63
CA PRO A 226 -5.82 -2.21 -34.19
C PRO A 226 -4.40 -2.29 -34.78
N GLN A 227 -4.08 -1.38 -35.70
CA GLN A 227 -2.70 -1.10 -36.12
C GLN A 227 -1.96 -0.35 -35.01
N GLN A 228 -0.73 -0.77 -34.74
CA GLN A 228 0.22 -0.10 -33.85
C GLN A 228 0.46 1.35 -34.30
N MET A 229 0.05 2.32 -33.47
CA MET A 229 0.59 3.68 -33.48
C MET A 229 1.36 3.89 -32.18
N ALA A 230 2.66 3.65 -32.23
CA ALA A 230 3.62 3.97 -31.19
C ALA A 230 4.54 5.09 -31.68
N ALA A 231 4.01 6.30 -31.76
CA ALA A 231 4.75 7.56 -31.88
C ALA A 231 3.75 8.69 -31.59
N ASP A 232 4.10 9.64 -30.73
CA ASP A 232 3.24 10.72 -30.19
C ASP A 232 2.13 10.35 -29.21
N ARG A 233 2.51 9.78 -28.05
CA ARG A 233 1.73 10.06 -26.83
C ARG A 233 2.33 11.31 -26.17
N PRO A 234 1.54 12.33 -25.78
CA PRO A 234 2.05 13.46 -25.01
C PRO A 234 2.78 12.95 -23.77
N SER A 235 3.84 13.66 -23.35
CA SER A 235 4.63 13.31 -22.18
C SER A 235 3.72 13.06 -20.98
N ARG A 236 3.67 11.81 -20.51
CA ARG A 236 2.93 11.41 -19.30
C ARG A 236 3.36 12.29 -18.12
N ARG A 237 2.39 12.73 -17.29
CA ARG A 237 2.62 13.49 -16.05
C ARG A 237 3.69 12.80 -15.19
N PRO A 238 4.56 13.52 -14.47
CA PRO A 238 5.46 12.90 -13.50
C PRO A 238 4.69 12.05 -12.49
N LEU A 239 5.24 10.88 -12.19
CA LEU A 239 4.68 9.90 -11.27
C LEU A 239 5.49 9.91 -9.97
N HIS A 240 4.85 10.26 -8.86
CA HIS A 240 5.43 10.27 -7.53
C HIS A 240 4.81 9.18 -6.68
N MET A 241 5.54 8.10 -6.47
CA MET A 241 5.08 6.98 -5.66
C MET A 241 5.43 7.19 -4.18
N LEU A 242 4.49 6.93 -3.28
CA LEU A 242 4.68 6.96 -1.84
C LEU A 242 4.60 5.52 -1.32
N PHE A 243 5.65 5.05 -0.65
CA PHE A 243 5.68 3.77 0.04
C PHE A 243 6.22 3.97 1.46
N VAL A 244 5.38 4.53 2.31
CA VAL A 244 5.71 4.94 3.68
C VAL A 244 5.24 3.89 4.70
N GLY A 245 5.61 4.06 5.97
CA GLY A 245 5.17 3.21 7.07
C GLY A 245 5.93 1.90 7.23
N ASN A 246 7.16 1.83 6.70
CA ASN A 246 8.02 0.65 6.78
C ASN A 246 7.39 -0.61 6.14
N SER A 247 6.41 -0.44 5.25
CA SER A 247 5.69 -1.54 4.61
C SER A 247 6.61 -2.44 3.76
N ILE A 248 7.73 -1.91 3.26
CA ILE A 248 8.79 -2.69 2.59
C ILE A 248 9.41 -3.76 3.49
N SER A 249 9.30 -3.63 4.82
CA SER A 249 9.82 -4.61 5.77
C SER A 249 9.01 -5.91 5.82
N ASN A 250 7.79 -5.92 5.26
CA ASN A 250 6.86 -7.04 5.34
C ASN A 250 7.13 -8.15 4.29
N PHE A 251 8.00 -7.91 3.29
CA PHE A 251 8.40 -8.94 2.32
C PHE A 251 9.18 -10.06 3.02
N THR A 252 9.02 -11.31 2.56
CA THR A 252 9.59 -12.48 3.25
C THR A 252 11.09 -12.55 3.06
N THR A 253 11.58 -12.07 1.92
CA THR A 253 13.00 -12.01 1.58
C THR A 253 13.38 -10.65 1.02
N ARG A 254 14.67 -10.33 1.05
CA ARG A 254 15.19 -9.10 0.43
C ARG A 254 15.08 -9.12 -1.09
N GLN A 255 15.16 -10.29 -1.69
CA GLN A 255 15.00 -10.50 -3.11
C GLN A 255 13.56 -10.21 -3.55
N GLU A 256 12.56 -10.59 -2.76
CA GLU A 256 11.17 -10.17 -3.00
C GLU A 256 11.01 -8.65 -2.89
N ALA A 257 11.58 -8.03 -1.84
CA ALA A 257 11.54 -6.58 -1.67
C ALA A 257 12.20 -5.84 -2.85
N SER A 258 13.36 -6.30 -3.32
CA SER A 258 14.07 -5.69 -4.45
C SER A 258 13.33 -5.91 -5.77
N ALA A 259 12.78 -7.11 -5.99
CA ALA A 259 11.95 -7.41 -7.16
C ALA A 259 10.69 -6.52 -7.19
N PHE A 260 10.06 -6.31 -6.05
CA PHE A 260 8.92 -5.41 -5.93
C PHE A 260 9.31 -3.96 -6.27
N LEU A 261 10.34 -3.41 -5.65
CA LEU A 261 10.82 -2.06 -5.94
C LEU A 261 11.24 -1.89 -7.42
N LYS A 262 11.82 -2.94 -8.02
CA LYS A 262 12.16 -2.97 -9.44
C LYS A 262 10.94 -2.92 -10.35
N SER A 263 9.82 -3.53 -9.94
CA SER A 263 8.57 -3.57 -10.69
C SER A 263 7.83 -2.22 -10.74
N LEU A 264 8.18 -1.28 -9.86
CA LEU A 264 7.56 0.04 -9.82
C LEU A 264 7.74 0.78 -11.17
N PRO A 265 6.67 1.32 -11.77
CA PRO A 265 6.65 1.88 -13.13
C PRO A 265 7.29 3.28 -13.23
N LEU A 266 8.33 3.55 -12.44
CA LEU A 266 9.12 4.78 -12.52
C LEU A 266 9.92 4.80 -13.83
N ARG A 267 9.77 5.87 -14.61
CA ARG A 267 10.44 6.02 -15.90
C ARG A 267 11.87 6.54 -15.72
N PRO A 268 12.87 5.98 -16.41
CA PRO A 268 14.20 6.56 -16.44
C PRO A 268 14.19 7.90 -17.21
N ARG A 269 15.11 8.82 -16.86
CA ARG A 269 15.20 10.17 -17.47
C ARG A 269 13.88 10.96 -17.38
N SER A 270 13.13 10.76 -16.31
CA SER A 270 11.90 11.49 -16.04
C SER A 270 11.99 12.19 -14.69
N ASP A 271 10.94 12.93 -14.34
CA ASP A 271 10.78 13.55 -13.03
C ASP A 271 10.08 12.58 -12.03
N ASP A 272 9.97 11.28 -12.35
CA ASP A 272 9.36 10.26 -11.49
C ASP A 272 10.18 9.99 -10.24
N THR A 273 9.49 9.85 -9.10
CA THR A 273 10.15 9.60 -7.81
C THR A 273 9.44 8.54 -6.98
N LEU A 274 10.18 7.98 -6.03
CA LEU A 274 9.66 7.14 -4.96
C LEU A 274 10.09 7.72 -3.61
N LEU A 275 9.12 7.99 -2.73
CA LEU A 275 9.36 8.29 -1.32
C LEU A 275 9.16 7.01 -0.50
N LEU A 276 10.24 6.51 0.11
CA LEU A 276 10.26 5.21 0.79
C LEU A 276 10.63 5.36 2.26
N GLY A 277 9.77 4.85 3.15
CA GLY A 277 10.05 4.74 4.59
C GLY A 277 10.76 3.43 4.93
N MET A 278 11.85 3.49 5.70
CA MET A 278 12.63 2.32 6.10
C MET A 278 13.10 2.42 7.55
N ASP A 279 12.83 1.36 8.30
CA ASP A 279 13.31 1.17 9.66
C ASP A 279 14.74 0.61 9.65
N GLN A 280 15.69 1.43 10.12
CA GLN A 280 17.12 1.08 10.22
C GLN A 280 17.60 0.95 11.67
N ASN A 281 16.68 0.76 12.61
CA ASN A 281 17.08 0.53 14.00
C ASN A 281 17.85 -0.79 14.13
N ASP A 282 18.89 -0.79 14.96
CA ASP A 282 19.75 -1.92 15.29
C ASP A 282 19.78 -2.20 16.82
N ASP A 283 19.06 -1.40 17.62
CA ASP A 283 18.86 -1.62 19.04
C ASP A 283 17.74 -2.65 19.24
N VAL A 284 18.15 -3.90 19.49
CA VAL A 284 17.23 -5.03 19.69
C VAL A 284 16.21 -4.75 20.79
N GLY A 285 16.61 -4.09 21.89
CA GLY A 285 15.70 -3.80 23.00
C GLY A 285 14.61 -2.80 22.60
N GLN A 286 14.96 -1.77 21.82
CA GLN A 286 13.96 -0.84 21.28
C GLN A 286 13.05 -1.50 20.25
N ILE A 287 13.61 -2.36 19.40
CA ILE A 287 12.83 -3.12 18.42
C ILE A 287 11.84 -4.03 19.14
N GLU A 288 12.27 -4.81 20.12
CA GLU A 288 11.38 -5.69 20.88
C GLU A 288 10.28 -4.91 21.59
N LEU A 289 10.60 -3.80 22.26
CA LEU A 289 9.60 -2.95 22.91
C LEU A 289 8.58 -2.34 21.93
N ALA A 290 8.99 -2.08 20.69
CA ALA A 290 8.09 -1.51 19.69
C ALA A 290 7.10 -2.53 19.14
N TYR A 291 7.54 -3.76 18.94
CA TYR A 291 6.73 -4.78 18.29
C TYR A 291 5.98 -5.67 19.31
N ASP A 292 6.54 -5.87 20.51
CA ASP A 292 5.92 -6.61 21.63
C ASP A 292 5.88 -5.77 22.91
N HIS A 293 5.12 -4.67 22.87
CA HIS A 293 5.00 -3.77 24.01
C HIS A 293 4.27 -4.44 25.19
N PRO A 294 4.74 -4.34 26.46
CA PRO A 294 4.15 -5.03 27.61
C PRO A 294 2.69 -4.70 27.92
N ALA A 295 2.18 -3.56 27.44
CA ALA A 295 0.77 -3.20 27.58
C ALA A 295 -0.15 -4.04 26.67
N GLY A 296 0.40 -4.84 25.75
CA GLY A 296 -0.36 -5.71 24.85
C GLY A 296 -1.03 -4.97 23.69
N ASP A 297 -0.59 -3.74 23.38
CA ASP A 297 -1.23 -2.87 22.37
C ASP A 297 -1.28 -3.53 20.96
N SER A 298 -0.33 -4.41 20.65
CA SER A 298 -0.27 -5.17 19.40
C SER A 298 -1.03 -6.50 19.44
N ARG A 299 -1.36 -7.03 20.63
CA ARG A 299 -1.94 -8.38 20.77
C ARG A 299 -3.27 -8.51 20.04
N GLU A 300 -4.17 -7.56 20.22
CA GLU A 300 -5.48 -7.57 19.57
C GLU A 300 -5.35 -7.52 18.05
N PHE A 301 -4.42 -6.69 17.55
CA PHE A 301 -4.13 -6.58 16.12
C PHE A 301 -3.60 -7.90 15.54
N LEU A 302 -2.64 -8.52 16.21
CA LEU A 302 -2.04 -9.79 15.79
C LEU A 302 -3.05 -10.94 15.85
N MET A 303 -3.81 -11.05 16.94
CA MET A 303 -4.78 -12.14 17.09
C MET A 303 -5.97 -12.00 16.12
N ASN A 304 -6.31 -10.78 15.69
CA ASN A 304 -7.31 -10.55 14.63
C ASN A 304 -6.92 -11.23 13.31
N ALA A 305 -5.64 -11.41 13.00
CA ALA A 305 -5.22 -12.12 11.79
C ALA A 305 -5.70 -13.58 11.74
N LEU A 306 -5.85 -14.27 12.87
CA LEU A 306 -6.45 -15.61 12.92
C LEU A 306 -7.93 -15.59 12.49
N VAL A 307 -8.68 -14.59 12.93
CA VAL A 307 -10.10 -14.41 12.58
C VAL A 307 -10.24 -14.14 11.09
N ASN A 308 -9.42 -13.24 10.55
CA ASN A 308 -9.45 -12.91 9.13
C ASN A 308 -8.96 -14.08 8.26
N ALA A 309 -7.92 -14.80 8.67
CA ALA A 309 -7.48 -16.02 7.98
C ALA A 309 -8.61 -17.06 7.92
N GLY A 310 -9.37 -17.22 9.01
CA GLY A 310 -10.59 -18.03 9.03
C GLY A 310 -11.60 -17.58 7.98
N ARG A 311 -11.94 -16.28 7.93
CA ARG A 311 -12.85 -15.73 6.90
C ARG A 311 -12.37 -16.00 5.48
N ILE A 312 -11.07 -15.84 5.21
CA ILE A 312 -10.46 -16.12 3.91
C ILE A 312 -10.56 -17.61 3.54
N LEU A 313 -10.46 -18.50 4.52
CA LEU A 313 -10.66 -19.95 4.35
C LEU A 313 -12.14 -20.38 4.32
N GLY A 314 -13.08 -19.46 4.58
CA GLY A 314 -14.52 -19.69 4.50
C GLY A 314 -15.23 -19.90 5.84
N ASP A 315 -14.52 -19.81 6.97
CA ASP A 315 -15.11 -19.85 8.31
C ASP A 315 -14.32 -18.98 9.30
N GLU A 316 -14.92 -17.87 9.72
CA GLU A 316 -14.35 -16.94 10.72
C GLU A 316 -13.93 -17.61 12.03
N ARG A 317 -14.60 -18.71 12.41
CA ARG A 317 -14.37 -19.43 13.67
C ARG A 317 -13.36 -20.55 13.54
N LEU A 318 -12.78 -20.72 12.35
CA LEU A 318 -11.85 -21.81 12.04
C LEU A 318 -10.65 -21.84 12.99
N PHE A 319 -10.15 -20.66 13.37
CA PHE A 319 -9.07 -20.50 14.35
C PHE A 319 -9.62 -19.86 15.64
N SER A 320 -9.97 -20.69 16.62
CA SER A 320 -10.33 -20.22 17.95
C SER A 320 -9.13 -19.56 18.64
N GLN A 321 -9.15 -18.23 18.81
CA GLN A 321 -8.03 -17.48 19.40
C GLN A 321 -7.58 -18.00 20.78
N ASP A 322 -8.47 -18.63 21.55
CA ASP A 322 -8.14 -19.18 22.86
C ASP A 322 -7.16 -20.36 22.78
N ASP A 323 -7.12 -21.04 21.63
CA ASP A 323 -6.24 -22.18 21.34
C ASP A 323 -4.86 -21.77 20.83
N TRP A 324 -4.65 -20.48 20.61
CA TRP A 324 -3.41 -19.90 20.10
C TRP A 324 -2.82 -18.90 21.10
N GLU A 325 -1.50 -18.88 21.17
CA GLU A 325 -0.69 -17.83 21.77
C GLU A 325 0.05 -17.12 20.64
N TYR A 326 0.35 -15.82 20.77
CA TYR A 326 1.25 -15.18 19.82
C TYR A 326 2.67 -15.24 20.38
N GLY A 327 3.63 -15.59 19.54
CA GLY A 327 5.06 -15.45 19.82
C GLY A 327 5.62 -14.25 19.07
N ALA A 328 6.52 -13.49 19.69
CA ALA A 328 7.11 -12.29 19.12
C ALA A 328 8.58 -12.22 19.52
N HIS A 329 9.51 -12.20 18.56
CA HIS A 329 10.93 -12.08 18.86
C HIS A 329 11.74 -11.51 17.71
N PHE A 330 12.90 -10.92 18.01
CA PHE A 330 13.83 -10.46 17.00
C PHE A 330 14.77 -11.59 16.55
N ASN A 331 14.70 -11.97 15.28
CA ASN A 331 15.53 -13.01 14.69
C ASN A 331 16.78 -12.42 14.01
N THR A 332 17.95 -12.70 14.59
CA THR A 332 19.28 -12.32 14.08
C THR A 332 19.99 -13.45 13.34
N SER A 333 19.45 -14.67 13.36
CA SER A 333 20.09 -15.88 12.82
C SER A 333 19.68 -16.18 11.37
N LEU A 334 19.52 -15.13 10.56
CA LEU A 334 19.07 -15.28 9.18
C LEU A 334 20.20 -15.79 8.27
N PRO A 335 19.93 -16.65 7.26
CA PRO A 335 20.95 -17.17 6.34
C PRO A 335 21.62 -16.12 5.46
N SER A 336 21.02 -14.93 5.34
CA SER A 336 21.52 -13.81 4.54
C SER A 336 22.26 -12.80 5.43
N ARG A 337 23.10 -11.91 4.85
CA ARG A 337 23.77 -10.79 5.56
C ARG A 337 22.80 -9.73 6.13
N ALA A 338 21.56 -10.11 6.43
CA ALA A 338 20.55 -9.19 6.90
C ALA A 338 20.79 -8.80 8.35
N SER A 339 20.53 -7.53 8.69
CA SER A 339 20.55 -7.01 10.07
C SER A 339 19.55 -7.67 11.02
N GLY A 340 18.72 -8.59 10.52
CA GLY A 340 17.69 -9.30 11.27
C GLY A 340 16.28 -8.90 10.84
N ARG A 341 15.29 -9.60 11.39
CA ARG A 341 13.88 -9.27 11.25
C ARG A 341 13.14 -9.58 12.54
N PHE A 342 12.15 -8.76 12.86
CA PHE A 342 11.19 -9.12 13.88
C PHE A 342 10.23 -10.17 13.31
N GLU A 343 9.91 -11.21 14.08
CA GLU A 343 9.00 -12.28 13.67
C GLU A 343 7.85 -12.41 14.65
N TYR A 344 6.64 -12.55 14.10
CA TYR A 344 5.45 -12.93 14.84
C TYR A 344 5.02 -14.34 14.44
N HIS A 345 4.62 -15.12 15.43
CA HIS A 345 4.21 -16.50 15.28
C HIS A 345 2.86 -16.73 15.93
N PHE A 346 2.03 -17.61 15.38
CA PHE A 346 0.89 -18.18 16.11
C PHE A 346 1.28 -19.55 16.62
N LYS A 347 1.32 -19.67 17.93
CA LYS A 347 1.74 -20.86 18.64
C LYS A 347 0.55 -21.64 19.16
N SER A 348 0.45 -22.89 18.74
CA SER A 348 -0.60 -23.78 19.21
C SER A 348 -0.42 -24.11 20.69
N LYS A 349 -1.47 -23.94 21.50
CA LYS A 349 -1.44 -24.26 22.94
C LYS A 349 -1.72 -25.73 23.24
N ARG A 350 -2.33 -26.45 22.30
CA ARG A 350 -2.80 -27.83 22.48
C ARG A 350 -2.80 -28.58 21.16
N ASP A 351 -3.03 -29.89 21.24
CA ASP A 351 -3.42 -30.66 20.07
C ASP A 351 -4.71 -30.09 19.46
N GLN A 352 -4.64 -29.72 18.18
CA GLN A 352 -5.79 -29.25 17.41
C GLN A 352 -5.66 -29.62 15.94
N THR A 353 -6.80 -29.82 15.28
CA THR A 353 -6.87 -30.06 13.84
C THR A 353 -7.74 -29.00 13.21
N ILE A 354 -7.18 -28.29 12.25
CA ILE A 354 -7.88 -27.33 11.41
C ILE A 354 -8.33 -28.06 10.15
N VAL A 355 -9.63 -28.07 9.87
CA VAL A 355 -10.21 -28.68 8.67
C VAL A 355 -10.62 -27.57 7.72
N ASP A 356 -10.00 -27.53 6.55
CA ASP A 356 -10.32 -26.56 5.50
C ASP A 356 -11.77 -26.73 5.02
N PRO A 357 -12.65 -25.73 5.23
CA PRO A 357 -14.07 -25.83 4.89
C PRO A 357 -14.36 -26.07 3.40
N VAL A 358 -13.43 -25.67 2.52
CA VAL A 358 -13.61 -25.73 1.07
C VAL A 358 -13.05 -27.05 0.51
N THR A 359 -11.90 -27.52 0.99
CA THR A 359 -11.25 -28.72 0.43
C THR A 359 -11.46 -29.98 1.28
N GLY A 360 -11.85 -29.84 2.55
CA GLY A 360 -11.90 -30.95 3.50
C GLY A 360 -10.53 -31.44 3.96
N SER A 361 -9.44 -30.79 3.55
CA SER A 361 -8.08 -31.11 3.99
C SER A 361 -7.90 -30.82 5.48
N SER A 362 -7.17 -31.68 6.19
CA SER A 362 -6.92 -31.54 7.62
C SER A 362 -5.45 -31.18 7.89
N TYR A 363 -5.24 -30.18 8.74
CA TYR A 363 -3.91 -29.74 9.21
C TYR A 363 -3.86 -29.89 10.73
N SER A 364 -2.96 -30.72 11.22
CA SER A 364 -2.83 -31.00 12.65
C SER A 364 -1.66 -30.23 13.25
N PHE A 365 -1.91 -29.65 14.42
CA PHE A 365 -0.94 -28.91 15.21
C PHE A 365 -0.79 -29.59 16.56
N GLN A 366 0.45 -29.81 16.97
CA GLN A 366 0.85 -30.22 18.31
C GLN A 366 1.02 -28.98 19.20
N PRO A 367 1.03 -29.15 20.54
CA PRO A 367 1.46 -28.07 21.42
C PRO A 367 2.83 -27.52 21.00
N TYR A 368 2.97 -26.20 21.02
CA TYR A 368 4.17 -25.45 20.64
C TYR A 368 4.50 -25.39 19.14
N ASP A 369 3.70 -26.01 18.25
CA ASP A 369 3.82 -25.75 16.81
C ASP A 369 3.55 -24.26 16.51
N GLU A 370 4.39 -23.65 15.68
CA GLU A 370 4.40 -22.22 15.41
C GLU A 370 4.16 -21.96 13.91
N ILE A 371 3.08 -21.24 13.60
CA ILE A 371 2.85 -20.70 12.26
C ILE A 371 3.57 -19.35 12.19
N LEU A 372 4.53 -19.21 11.27
CA LEU A 372 5.14 -17.92 10.99
C LEU A 372 4.09 -16.98 10.39
N SER A 373 3.71 -15.95 11.13
CA SER A 373 2.60 -15.07 10.80
C SER A 373 3.06 -13.86 10.01
N HIS A 374 3.97 -13.07 10.59
CA HIS A 374 4.43 -11.82 10.00
C HIS A 374 5.91 -11.60 10.28
N VAL A 375 6.56 -10.85 9.40
CA VAL A 375 7.94 -10.42 9.59
C VAL A 375 8.04 -8.92 9.36
N SER A 376 8.97 -8.29 10.06
CA SER A 376 9.37 -6.91 9.79
C SER A 376 10.89 -6.81 9.79
N TYR A 377 11.48 -6.84 8.59
CA TYR A 377 12.90 -6.63 8.39
C TYR A 377 13.38 -5.28 8.93
N LYS A 378 14.60 -5.29 9.46
CA LYS A 378 15.38 -4.10 9.75
C LYS A 378 16.50 -4.01 8.73
N PHE A 379 16.81 -2.80 8.30
CA PHE A 379 17.76 -2.56 7.22
C PHE A 379 18.91 -1.74 7.74
N SER A 380 20.13 -2.27 7.77
CA SER A 380 21.30 -1.40 7.93
C SER A 380 21.43 -0.43 6.74
N PRO A 381 22.24 0.63 6.87
CA PRO A 381 22.56 1.50 5.73
C PRO A 381 23.06 0.74 4.49
N ASP A 382 23.91 -0.27 4.68
CA ASP A 382 24.44 -1.09 3.59
C ASP A 382 23.35 -1.96 2.93
N ASP A 383 22.40 -2.43 3.74
CA ASP A 383 21.25 -3.19 3.24
C ASP A 383 20.32 -2.34 2.38
N ALA A 384 20.06 -1.10 2.81
CA ALA A 384 19.24 -0.17 2.05
C ALA A 384 19.90 0.16 0.70
N GLN A 385 21.22 0.45 0.70
CA GLN A 385 21.95 0.71 -0.53
C GLN A 385 21.96 -0.49 -1.47
N SER A 386 22.17 -1.70 -0.94
CA SER A 386 22.14 -2.94 -1.73
C SER A 386 20.74 -3.17 -2.32
N LEU A 387 19.69 -2.98 -1.52
CA LEU A 387 18.30 -3.07 -1.95
C LEU A 387 17.99 -2.11 -3.10
N PHE A 388 18.46 -0.85 -3.02
CA PHE A 388 18.27 0.15 -4.07
C PHE A 388 19.03 -0.20 -5.35
N ALA A 389 20.29 -0.66 -5.21
CA ALA A 389 21.08 -1.11 -6.35
C ALA A 389 20.42 -2.27 -7.09
N ASP A 390 19.97 -3.30 -6.37
CA ASP A 390 19.27 -4.47 -6.95
C ASP A 390 17.97 -4.09 -7.67
N ALA A 391 17.28 -3.05 -7.16
CA ALA A 391 16.04 -2.51 -7.73
C ALA A 391 16.27 -1.51 -8.88
N ASN A 392 17.51 -1.22 -9.25
CA ASN A 392 17.90 -0.15 -10.17
C ASN A 392 17.32 1.22 -9.77
N LEU A 393 17.48 1.58 -8.50
CA LEU A 393 17.06 2.86 -7.94
C LEU A 393 18.29 3.63 -7.42
N ARG A 394 18.25 4.95 -7.58
CA ARG A 394 19.29 5.87 -7.11
C ARG A 394 18.74 6.75 -5.99
N PRO A 395 19.39 6.78 -4.81
CA PRO A 395 19.07 7.75 -3.77
C PRO A 395 19.30 9.18 -4.22
N LEU A 396 18.31 10.02 -3.93
CA LEU A 396 18.30 11.44 -4.21
C LEU A 396 18.48 12.28 -2.96
N ASP A 397 17.76 11.92 -1.91
CA ASP A 397 17.81 12.58 -0.62
C ASP A 397 17.41 11.59 0.48
N ARG A 398 17.71 11.96 1.73
CA ARG A 398 17.44 11.14 2.91
C ARG A 398 17.20 12.02 4.13
N TRP A 399 16.09 11.75 4.81
CA TRP A 399 15.77 12.31 6.12
C TRP A 399 15.81 11.21 7.18
N THR A 400 16.22 11.54 8.39
CA THR A 400 16.48 10.54 9.44
C THR A 400 16.05 11.04 10.81
N ASP A 401 15.31 10.20 11.52
CA ASP A 401 15.07 10.35 12.94
C ASP A 401 16.28 9.75 13.68
N GLN A 402 17.12 10.61 14.27
CA GLN A 402 18.39 10.17 14.85
C GLN A 402 18.20 9.23 16.05
N ALA A 403 17.10 9.34 16.79
CA ALA A 403 16.84 8.55 17.99
C ALA A 403 16.53 7.08 17.66
N SER A 404 15.68 6.85 16.66
CA SER A 404 15.27 5.51 16.25
C SER A 404 16.05 4.95 15.06
N LYS A 405 16.88 5.78 14.42
CA LYS A 405 17.52 5.51 13.12
C LYS A 405 16.53 5.26 11.98
N TYR A 406 15.24 5.59 12.16
CA TYR A 406 14.27 5.50 11.07
C TYR A 406 14.62 6.48 9.95
N THR A 407 14.44 6.07 8.69
CA THR A 407 14.79 6.86 7.52
C THR A 407 13.63 7.00 6.54
N VAL A 408 13.56 8.16 5.88
CA VAL A 408 12.74 8.37 4.68
C VAL A 408 13.69 8.71 3.54
N TRP A 409 13.58 7.98 2.44
CA TRP A 409 14.43 8.13 1.27
C TRP A 409 13.62 8.66 0.09
N LEU A 410 14.18 9.62 -0.62
CA LEU A 410 13.71 9.97 -1.95
C LEU A 410 14.59 9.25 -2.97
N LEU A 411 13.98 8.51 -3.88
CA LEU A 411 14.63 7.66 -4.87
C LEU A 411 14.13 8.00 -6.28
N GLU A 412 14.93 7.74 -7.30
CA GLU A 412 14.53 7.79 -8.71
C GLU A 412 15.08 6.59 -9.49
N ARG A 413 14.59 6.40 -10.72
CA ARG A 413 15.19 5.46 -11.67
C ARG A 413 16.23 6.19 -12.55
N PRO A 414 17.53 5.90 -12.42
CA PRO A 414 18.54 6.56 -13.24
C PRO A 414 18.42 6.13 -14.71
N ALA A 415 19.00 6.94 -15.60
CA ALA A 415 19.30 6.50 -16.95
C ALA A 415 20.27 5.32 -16.92
N ILE A 416 19.93 4.21 -17.60
CA ILE A 416 20.88 3.12 -17.88
C ILE A 416 21.87 3.60 -18.95
#